data_AF-A0A485LNN4-F1
#
_entry.id   AF-A0A485LNN4-F1
#
_cell.length_a   1.000
_cell.length_b   1.000
_cell.length_c   1.000
_cell.angle_alpha   90.00
_cell.angle_beta   90.00
_cell.angle_gamma   90.00
#
_symmetry.space_group_name_H-M   'P 1'
#
loop_
_entity.id
_entity.type
_entity.pdbx_description
1 polymer ?
#
loop_
_entity_poly.entity_id
_entity_poly.type
_entity_poly.pdbx_seq_one_letter_code
_entity_poly.pdbx_strand_id
1 'polypeptide(L)'
;MMRPMTPFSAGAFVGGPHINPAALPRVSSSLSPAALKDECRARGLPNFASMTKAQLLESLVAGTILLTALPEFIYVEKVKSIMQDEASRQAEEASALHAAAAADWTPRRQQEVAAQIPLHIYSMPAVHACRVANTSVLRVHGQPRTERAQCRVSEFLCSRFPWVSCEKCNFDVCYDCGHYLQLAPAEQFRRRQEHAAEMAAAAASNSSKRDRGSGDVDDATAAVKRSRPFAQANQQDPKTLLPFVVWTCLDNSGQQQRQTTCHGTCLTVGEANARARHVFYTENPWGLVSGDLEASEETMTSDKLVHFETTRHETRWTVAVTRAQVDRQDDMQVLPSDDEEMECHPMSRPTAWPRAA
;
A
#
# COMPACT_ATOMS: atom_id res chain seq x y z
N MET A 1 -16.13 -9.09 -26.92
CA MET A 1 -14.70 -9.46 -26.81
C MET A 1 -13.92 -8.19 -26.53
N MET A 2 -13.55 -7.94 -25.28
CA MET A 2 -12.75 -6.77 -24.90
C MET A 2 -11.27 -7.09 -25.18
N ARG A 3 -10.56 -6.17 -25.84
CA ARG A 3 -9.12 -6.30 -26.06
C ARG A 3 -8.39 -6.15 -24.71
N PRO A 4 -7.42 -7.01 -24.38
CA PRO A 4 -6.60 -6.82 -23.18
C PRO A 4 -5.83 -5.51 -23.30
N MET A 5 -5.97 -4.62 -22.32
CA MET A 5 -5.11 -3.45 -22.19
C MET A 5 -3.71 -3.94 -21.84
N THR A 6 -2.75 -3.65 -22.71
CA THR A 6 -1.32 -3.89 -22.45
C THR A 6 -0.87 -3.01 -21.29
N PRO A 7 -0.18 -3.55 -20.27
CA PRO A 7 0.35 -2.74 -19.19
C PRO A 7 1.32 -1.70 -19.75
N PHE A 8 1.15 -0.44 -19.36
CA PHE A 8 2.07 0.64 -19.66
C PHE A 8 3.43 0.25 -19.08
N SER A 9 4.41 0.00 -19.96
CA SER A 9 5.79 -0.21 -19.55
C SER A 9 6.28 1.09 -18.93
N ALA A 10 6.56 1.09 -17.62
CA ALA A 10 7.19 2.21 -16.94
C ALA A 10 8.59 2.39 -17.54
N GLY A 11 8.69 3.25 -18.57
CA GLY A 11 9.95 3.61 -19.18
C GLY A 11 10.90 4.12 -18.10
N ALA A 12 12.12 3.59 -18.11
CA ALA A 12 13.17 3.99 -17.19
C ALA A 12 13.21 5.52 -17.07
N PHE A 13 13.03 6.02 -15.86
CA PHE A 13 13.09 7.44 -15.54
C PHE A 13 14.52 7.90 -15.81
N VAL A 14 14.78 8.38 -17.03
CA VAL A 14 16.06 9.00 -17.39
C VAL A 14 16.21 10.18 -16.45
N GLY A 15 17.25 10.15 -15.62
CA GLY A 15 17.50 11.13 -14.58
C GLY A 15 17.27 12.55 -15.10
N GLY A 16 16.47 13.32 -14.38
CA GLY A 16 16.14 14.69 -14.75
C GLY A 16 17.41 15.50 -15.06
N PRO A 17 17.34 16.48 -15.96
CA PRO A 17 18.51 17.24 -16.39
C PRO A 17 19.26 17.80 -15.18
N HIS A 18 20.52 17.40 -15.01
CA HIS A 18 21.38 17.89 -13.95
C HIS A 18 21.73 19.35 -14.24
N ILE A 19 20.98 20.29 -13.67
CA ILE A 19 21.21 21.72 -13.84
C ILE A 19 22.50 22.09 -13.09
N ASN A 20 23.57 22.40 -13.82
CA ASN A 20 24.79 22.91 -13.21
C ASN A 20 24.55 24.37 -12.77
N PRO A 21 24.54 24.69 -11.45
CA PRO A 21 24.27 26.03 -10.97
C PRO A 21 25.33 27.06 -11.41
N ALA A 22 26.54 26.61 -11.78
CA ALA A 22 27.58 27.48 -12.32
C ALA A 22 27.34 27.88 -13.78
N ALA A 23 26.54 27.11 -14.53
CA ALA A 23 26.17 27.40 -15.91
C ALA A 23 24.91 28.27 -16.02
N LEU A 24 24.23 28.54 -14.90
CA LEU A 24 23.06 29.41 -14.89
C LEU A 24 23.47 30.85 -15.20
N PRO A 25 22.79 31.53 -16.14
CA PRO A 25 23.12 32.90 -16.48
C PRO A 25 22.94 33.78 -15.24
N ARG A 26 23.98 34.57 -14.95
CA ARG A 26 24.02 35.47 -13.79
C ARG A 26 23.61 36.87 -14.17
N VAL A 27 22.99 37.58 -13.23
CA VAL A 27 22.72 39.01 -13.38
C VAL A 27 24.06 39.67 -13.66
N SER A 28 24.21 40.21 -14.85
CA SER A 28 25.47 40.78 -15.32
C SER A 28 25.24 42.15 -15.96
N SER A 29 26.31 42.93 -16.05
CA SER A 29 26.28 44.26 -16.66
C SER A 29 25.93 44.24 -18.15
N SER A 30 25.94 43.07 -18.82
CA SER A 30 25.55 42.94 -20.22
C SER A 30 24.03 42.93 -20.44
N LEU A 31 23.23 42.73 -19.40
CA LEU A 31 21.77 42.75 -19.52
C LEU A 31 21.24 44.17 -19.84
N SER A 32 20.13 44.22 -20.58
CA SER A 32 19.44 45.48 -20.88
C SER A 32 18.73 46.02 -19.62
N PRO A 33 18.52 47.34 -19.51
CA PRO A 33 17.73 47.91 -18.40
C PRO A 33 16.32 47.35 -18.30
N ALA A 34 15.70 46.97 -19.42
CA ALA A 34 14.38 46.32 -19.45
C ALA A 34 14.44 44.94 -18.78
N ALA A 35 15.40 44.09 -19.16
CA ALA A 35 15.58 42.76 -18.58
C ALA A 35 15.85 42.83 -17.06
N LEU A 36 16.63 43.82 -16.61
CA LEU A 36 16.88 44.04 -15.17
C LEU A 36 15.62 44.49 -14.41
N LYS A 37 14.74 45.27 -15.05
CA LYS A 37 13.45 45.65 -14.44
C LYS A 37 12.48 44.48 -14.38
N ASP A 38 12.47 43.61 -15.38
CA ASP A 38 11.66 42.39 -15.37
C ASP A 38 12.13 41.43 -14.28
N GLU A 39 13.45 41.29 -14.09
CA GLU A 39 14.04 40.57 -12.96
C GLU A 39 13.60 41.16 -11.61
N CYS A 40 13.68 42.49 -11.43
CA CYS A 40 13.23 43.15 -10.21
C CYS A 40 11.74 42.91 -9.94
N ARG A 41 10.90 42.97 -10.98
CA ARG A 41 9.47 42.67 -10.90
C ARG A 41 9.25 41.23 -10.43
N ALA A 42 9.98 40.28 -11.00
CA ALA A 42 9.80 38.87 -10.69
C ALA A 42 10.33 38.50 -9.29
N ARG A 43 11.26 39.28 -8.73
CA ARG A 43 11.67 39.20 -7.31
C ARG A 43 10.73 39.95 -6.35
N GLY A 44 9.70 40.63 -6.86
CA GLY A 44 8.81 41.46 -6.04
C GLY A 44 9.48 42.69 -5.42
N LEU A 45 10.56 43.19 -6.01
CA LEU A 45 11.20 44.41 -5.53
C LEU A 45 10.28 45.61 -5.79
N PRO A 46 10.09 46.55 -4.85
CA PRO A 46 9.33 47.76 -5.08
C PRO A 46 10.18 48.86 -5.76
N ASN A 47 9.54 49.86 -6.36
CA ASN A 47 10.15 51.13 -6.82
C ASN A 47 11.30 51.03 -7.86
N PHE A 48 11.46 49.90 -8.56
CA PHE A 48 12.51 49.73 -9.59
C PHE A 48 12.25 50.47 -10.90
N ALA A 49 11.04 51.00 -11.11
CA ALA A 49 10.65 51.65 -12.37
C ALA A 49 11.50 52.90 -12.69
N SER A 50 11.90 53.65 -11.67
CA SER A 50 12.72 54.87 -11.76
C SER A 50 14.22 54.63 -11.55
N MET A 51 14.64 53.41 -11.17
CA MET A 51 16.04 53.10 -10.91
C MET A 51 16.88 53.11 -12.20
N THR A 52 18.09 53.64 -12.08
CA THR A 52 19.12 53.56 -13.12
C THR A 52 19.67 52.14 -13.24
N LYS A 53 20.33 51.81 -14.36
CA LYS A 53 20.92 50.47 -14.58
C LYS A 53 21.88 50.05 -13.46
N ALA A 54 22.68 50.98 -12.94
CA ALA A 54 23.59 50.72 -11.82
C ALA A 54 22.84 50.37 -10.53
N GLN A 55 21.80 51.14 -10.19
CA GLN A 55 20.95 50.88 -9.02
C GLN A 55 20.18 49.55 -9.13
N LEU A 56 19.74 49.18 -10.34
CA LEU A 56 19.11 47.88 -10.58
C LEU A 56 20.08 46.72 -10.35
N LEU A 57 21.32 46.83 -10.86
CA LEU A 57 22.35 45.81 -10.66
C LEU A 57 22.75 45.67 -9.18
N GLU A 58 22.86 46.79 -8.47
CA GLU A 58 23.17 46.83 -7.04
C GLU A 58 22.03 46.21 -6.20
N SER A 59 20.78 46.56 -6.52
CA SER A 59 19.59 46.04 -5.81
C SER A 59 19.37 44.55 -6.05
N LEU A 60 19.75 44.03 -7.22
CA LEU A 60 19.61 42.61 -7.54
C LEU A 60 20.68 41.74 -6.87
N VAL A 61 21.81 42.34 -6.44
CA VAL A 61 23.04 41.68 -5.95
C VAL A 61 23.59 40.68 -6.98
N ALA A 62 24.90 40.40 -6.98
CA ALA A 62 25.47 39.39 -7.87
C ALA A 62 24.86 38.00 -7.59
N GLY A 63 23.85 37.61 -8.37
CA GLY A 63 23.09 36.37 -8.22
C GLY A 63 22.62 35.84 -9.57
N THR A 64 22.08 34.62 -9.59
CA THR A 64 21.51 34.00 -10.79
C THR A 64 20.29 34.79 -11.29
N ILE A 65 20.15 34.95 -12.61
CA ILE A 65 18.94 35.53 -13.24
C ILE A 65 17.74 34.67 -12.82
N LEU A 66 16.58 35.30 -12.63
CA LEU A 66 15.33 34.60 -12.42
C LEU A 66 15.08 33.73 -13.65
N LEU A 67 15.03 32.44 -13.39
CA LEU A 67 14.83 31.41 -14.40
C LEU A 67 13.60 31.71 -15.27
N THR A 68 12.61 32.47 -14.79
CA THR A 68 11.35 32.78 -15.46
C THR A 68 11.46 33.44 -16.83
N ALA A 69 12.54 34.17 -17.12
CA ALA A 69 12.74 34.81 -18.42
C ALA A 69 13.51 33.93 -19.43
N LEU A 70 14.04 32.78 -18.98
CA LEU A 70 14.77 31.87 -19.84
C LEU A 70 13.79 31.08 -20.72
N PRO A 71 14.08 30.93 -22.04
CA PRO A 71 13.28 30.08 -22.92
C PRO A 71 13.07 28.67 -22.37
N GLU A 72 14.06 28.13 -21.67
CA GLU A 72 14.03 26.83 -21.01
C GLU A 72 12.97 26.77 -19.90
N PHE A 73 12.82 27.82 -19.10
CA PHE A 73 11.81 27.86 -18.05
C PHE A 73 10.40 28.03 -18.63
N ILE A 74 10.25 28.88 -19.64
CA ILE A 74 8.97 29.02 -20.38
C ILE A 74 8.55 27.67 -20.95
N TYR A 75 9.51 26.91 -21.49
CA TYR A 75 9.29 25.54 -21.95
C TYR A 75 8.87 24.61 -20.81
N VAL A 76 9.55 24.64 -19.67
CA VAL A 76 9.18 23.82 -18.50
C VAL A 76 7.78 24.15 -17.99
N GLU A 77 7.40 25.43 -17.89
CA GLU A 77 6.04 25.83 -17.49
C GLU A 77 4.99 25.36 -18.50
N LYS A 78 5.29 25.44 -19.81
CA LYS A 78 4.43 24.88 -20.85
C LYS A 78 4.28 23.36 -20.71
N VAL A 79 5.36 22.64 -20.43
CA VAL A 79 5.33 21.18 -20.19
C VAL A 79 4.49 20.87 -18.94
N LYS A 80 4.66 21.62 -17.85
CA LYS A 80 3.83 21.46 -16.63
C LYS A 80 2.34 21.66 -16.93
N SER A 81 1.99 22.70 -17.70
CA SER A 81 0.61 22.94 -18.11
C SER A 81 0.05 21.76 -18.92
N ILE A 82 0.82 21.26 -19.89
CA ILE A 82 0.42 20.08 -20.70
C ILE A 82 0.23 18.85 -19.81
N MET A 83 1.13 18.62 -18.85
CA MET A 83 1.02 17.50 -17.91
C MET A 83 -0.21 17.61 -17.00
N GLN A 84 -0.55 18.83 -16.55
CA GLN A 84 -1.72 19.08 -15.73
C GLN A 84 -3.03 18.91 -16.51
N ASP A 85 -3.07 19.37 -17.76
CA ASP A 85 -4.20 19.18 -18.66
C ASP A 85 -4.41 17.69 -18.98
N GLU A 86 -3.33 16.96 -19.24
CA GLU A 86 -3.36 15.51 -19.46
C GLU A 86 -3.85 14.76 -18.23
N ALA A 87 -3.33 15.09 -17.03
CA ALA A 87 -3.77 14.49 -15.78
C ALA A 87 -5.26 14.75 -15.52
N SER A 88 -5.75 15.96 -15.84
CA SER A 88 -7.16 16.30 -15.73
C SER A 88 -8.02 15.49 -16.70
N ARG A 89 -7.58 15.35 -17.96
CA ARG A 89 -8.27 14.52 -18.96
C ARG A 89 -8.33 13.04 -18.54
N GLN A 90 -7.24 12.50 -18.01
CA GLN A 90 -7.19 11.13 -17.49
C GLN A 90 -8.14 10.94 -16.31
N ALA A 91 -8.24 11.92 -15.41
CA ALA A 91 -9.18 11.87 -14.30
C ALA A 91 -10.65 11.91 -14.77
N GLU A 92 -10.97 12.73 -15.78
CA GLU A 92 -12.29 12.78 -16.40
C GLU A 92 -12.64 11.47 -17.11
N GLU A 93 -11.70 10.89 -17.86
CA GLU A 93 -11.88 9.61 -18.54
C GLU A 93 -12.07 8.46 -17.54
N ALA A 94 -11.27 8.40 -16.48
CA ALA A 94 -11.43 7.42 -15.41
C ALA A 94 -12.80 7.56 -14.72
N SER A 95 -13.23 8.80 -14.42
CA SER A 95 -14.54 9.07 -13.85
C SER A 95 -15.68 8.61 -14.78
N ALA A 96 -15.56 8.88 -16.08
CA ALA A 96 -16.54 8.45 -17.08
C ALA A 96 -16.61 6.92 -17.20
N LEU A 97 -15.46 6.23 -17.17
CA LEU A 97 -15.39 4.76 -17.17
C LEU A 97 -16.03 4.17 -15.91
N HIS A 98 -15.78 4.75 -14.73
CA HIS A 98 -16.42 4.34 -13.48
C HIS A 98 -17.94 4.55 -13.52
N ALA A 99 -18.41 5.69 -14.04
CA ALA A 99 -19.84 5.98 -14.20
C ALA A 99 -20.51 5.01 -15.18
N ALA A 100 -19.86 4.72 -16.32
CA ALA A 100 -20.36 3.76 -17.31
C ALA A 100 -20.43 2.34 -16.74
N ALA A 101 -19.42 1.91 -15.99
CA ALA A 101 -19.45 0.63 -15.29
C ALA A 101 -20.63 0.58 -14.31
N ALA A 102 -20.79 1.60 -13.45
CA ALA A 102 -21.88 1.67 -12.48
C ALA A 102 -23.28 1.61 -13.14
N ALA A 103 -23.43 2.23 -14.31
CA ALA A 103 -24.67 2.20 -15.09
C ALA A 103 -25.02 0.78 -15.59
N ASP A 104 -24.04 0.00 -16.06
CA ASP A 104 -24.27 -1.42 -16.48
C ASP A 104 -24.48 -2.36 -15.29
N TRP A 105 -23.89 -2.05 -14.13
CA TRP A 105 -24.03 -2.86 -12.92
C TRP A 105 -25.43 -2.80 -12.30
N THR A 106 -26.10 -1.66 -12.38
CA THR A 106 -27.42 -1.43 -11.77
C THR A 106 -28.50 -2.42 -12.26
N PRO A 107 -28.74 -2.61 -13.58
CA PRO A 107 -29.77 -3.54 -14.06
C PRO A 107 -29.44 -5.00 -13.73
N ARG A 108 -28.16 -5.41 -13.81
CA ARG A 108 -27.74 -6.76 -13.42
C ARG A 108 -28.01 -7.01 -11.94
N ARG A 109 -27.70 -6.03 -11.09
CA ARG A 109 -27.96 -6.13 -9.65
C ARG A 109 -29.45 -6.23 -9.36
N GLN A 110 -30.29 -5.46 -10.06
CA GLN A 110 -31.74 -5.53 -9.91
C GLN A 110 -32.29 -6.93 -10.29
N GLN A 111 -31.81 -7.53 -11.37
CA GLN A 111 -32.19 -8.89 -11.77
C GLN A 111 -31.76 -9.93 -10.73
N GLU A 112 -30.53 -9.83 -10.24
CA GLU A 112 -30.00 -10.70 -9.20
C GLU A 112 -30.81 -10.60 -7.90
N VAL A 113 -31.13 -9.38 -7.45
CA VAL A 113 -31.98 -9.14 -6.28
C VAL A 113 -33.37 -9.75 -6.51
N ALA A 114 -34.00 -9.50 -7.67
CA ALA A 114 -35.30 -10.05 -7.99
C ALA A 114 -35.32 -11.59 -7.94
N ALA A 115 -34.28 -12.25 -8.45
CA ALA A 115 -34.13 -13.70 -8.39
C ALA A 115 -33.90 -14.23 -6.97
N GLN A 116 -33.37 -13.42 -6.06
CA GLN A 116 -33.07 -13.79 -4.68
C GLN A 116 -34.21 -13.50 -3.69
N ILE A 117 -35.20 -12.68 -4.04
CA ILE A 117 -36.37 -12.39 -3.19
C ILE A 117 -37.02 -13.67 -2.64
N PRO A 118 -37.27 -14.74 -3.42
CA PRO A 118 -37.90 -15.96 -2.93
C PRO A 118 -37.06 -16.73 -1.89
N LEU A 119 -35.74 -16.49 -1.82
CA LEU A 119 -34.84 -17.14 -0.86
C LEU A 119 -34.98 -16.57 0.57
N HIS A 120 -35.63 -15.41 0.71
CA HIS A 120 -35.84 -14.72 1.99
C HIS A 120 -37.02 -15.34 2.75
N ILE A 121 -36.80 -16.54 3.31
CA ILE A 121 -37.83 -17.35 3.96
C ILE A 121 -37.81 -17.26 5.49
N TYR A 122 -36.70 -16.84 6.10
CA TYR A 122 -36.54 -16.85 7.55
C TYR A 122 -37.12 -15.59 8.18
N SER A 123 -37.92 -15.75 9.24
CA SER A 123 -38.43 -14.64 10.04
C SER A 123 -37.64 -14.56 11.34
N MET A 124 -36.97 -13.42 11.57
CA MET A 124 -36.13 -13.19 12.75
C MET A 124 -36.41 -11.81 13.36
N PRO A 125 -37.59 -11.57 13.94
CA PRO A 125 -38.05 -10.23 14.33
C PRO A 125 -37.16 -9.57 15.40
N ALA A 126 -36.49 -10.35 16.25
CA ALA A 126 -35.51 -9.83 17.21
C ALA A 126 -34.25 -9.26 16.54
N VAL A 127 -34.00 -9.63 15.28
CA VAL A 127 -32.80 -9.26 14.52
C VAL A 127 -33.10 -8.26 13.42
N HIS A 128 -34.15 -8.53 12.64
CA HIS A 128 -34.55 -7.68 11.53
C HIS A 128 -36.04 -7.87 11.23
N ALA A 129 -36.74 -6.77 10.92
CA ALA A 129 -38.19 -6.80 10.70
C ALA A 129 -38.57 -7.49 9.37
N CYS A 130 -37.73 -7.42 8.34
CA CYS A 130 -37.98 -8.12 7.08
C CYS A 130 -37.59 -9.60 7.19
N ARG A 131 -38.12 -10.41 6.28
CA ARG A 131 -37.61 -11.76 6.10
C ARG A 131 -36.17 -11.71 5.59
N VAL A 132 -35.36 -12.65 6.07
CA VAL A 132 -33.94 -12.79 5.75
C VAL A 132 -33.70 -14.11 5.03
N ALA A 133 -32.62 -14.18 4.26
CA ALA A 133 -32.11 -15.40 3.64
C ALA A 133 -30.76 -15.77 4.28
N ASN A 134 -30.36 -17.05 4.17
CA ASN A 134 -28.99 -17.43 4.51
C ASN A 134 -28.03 -16.75 3.52
N THR A 135 -27.01 -16.07 4.03
CA THR A 135 -26.12 -15.28 3.17
C THR A 135 -25.36 -16.15 2.17
N SER A 136 -25.06 -17.41 2.52
CA SER A 136 -24.33 -18.35 1.64
C SER A 136 -25.07 -18.71 0.36
N VAL A 137 -26.40 -18.52 0.29
CA VAL A 137 -27.20 -18.77 -0.92
C VAL A 137 -27.42 -17.51 -1.75
N LEU A 138 -27.04 -16.34 -1.23
CA LEU A 138 -27.15 -15.08 -1.95
C LEU A 138 -25.90 -14.82 -2.77
N ARG A 139 -26.07 -14.00 -3.79
CA ARG A 139 -25.01 -13.55 -4.68
C ARG A 139 -25.00 -12.04 -4.80
N VAL A 140 -23.82 -11.49 -4.98
CA VAL A 140 -23.56 -10.09 -5.29
C VAL A 140 -22.65 -10.07 -6.50
N HIS A 141 -23.12 -9.48 -7.60
CA HIS A 141 -22.39 -9.45 -8.87
C HIS A 141 -22.06 -10.84 -9.41
N GLY A 142 -22.94 -11.82 -9.17
CA GLY A 142 -22.75 -13.22 -9.58
C GLY A 142 -21.84 -14.04 -8.66
N GLN A 143 -21.11 -13.40 -7.75
CA GLN A 143 -20.27 -14.06 -6.76
C GLN A 143 -21.06 -14.37 -5.49
N PRO A 144 -20.72 -15.43 -4.73
CA PRO A 144 -21.32 -15.66 -3.41
C PRO A 144 -21.16 -14.44 -2.52
N ARG A 145 -22.24 -14.04 -1.83
CA ARG A 145 -22.22 -12.94 -0.86
C ARG A 145 -21.35 -13.37 0.33
N THR A 146 -20.05 -13.12 0.26
CA THR A 146 -19.04 -13.51 1.25
C THR A 146 -18.39 -12.31 1.93
N GLU A 147 -18.89 -11.11 1.61
CA GLU A 147 -18.38 -9.85 2.16
C GLU A 147 -18.53 -9.77 3.68
N ARG A 148 -17.73 -8.90 4.30
CA ARG A 148 -17.80 -8.67 5.75
C ARG A 148 -19.19 -8.18 6.15
N ALA A 149 -19.83 -8.89 7.08
CA ALA A 149 -21.13 -8.53 7.64
C ALA A 149 -21.12 -7.10 8.19
N GLN A 150 -22.07 -6.29 7.74
CA GLN A 150 -22.28 -4.93 8.25
C GLN A 150 -23.14 -4.94 9.53
N CYS A 151 -22.74 -5.74 10.51
CA CYS A 151 -23.47 -5.88 11.76
C CYS A 151 -23.49 -4.53 12.50
N ARG A 152 -24.68 -3.94 12.68
CA ARG A 152 -24.87 -2.73 13.52
C ARG A 152 -25.24 -3.03 14.97
N VAL A 153 -25.18 -4.30 15.35
CA VAL A 153 -25.83 -4.84 16.54
C VAL A 153 -24.92 -4.86 17.76
N SER A 154 -23.71 -5.39 17.58
CA SER A 154 -22.70 -5.43 18.63
C SER A 154 -21.36 -5.15 17.98
N GLU A 155 -20.68 -4.12 18.47
CA GLU A 155 -19.33 -3.77 18.02
C GLU A 155 -18.30 -4.82 18.48
N PHE A 156 -18.66 -5.65 19.46
CA PHE A 156 -17.72 -6.47 20.22
C PHE A 156 -17.79 -7.99 19.97
N LEU A 157 -18.88 -8.53 19.39
CA LEU A 157 -19.00 -9.98 19.08
C LEU A 157 -19.07 -10.26 17.58
N CYS A 158 -18.69 -9.32 16.72
CA CYS A 158 -18.87 -9.48 15.28
C CYS A 158 -17.78 -10.38 14.68
N SER A 159 -18.11 -11.62 14.33
CA SER A 159 -17.23 -12.53 13.56
C SER A 159 -17.02 -12.11 12.10
N ARG A 160 -17.62 -10.99 11.67
CA ARG A 160 -17.52 -10.40 10.33
C ARG A 160 -18.03 -11.29 9.19
N PHE A 161 -18.38 -12.55 9.38
CA PHE A 161 -18.96 -13.38 8.32
C PHE A 161 -20.49 -13.36 8.40
N PRO A 162 -21.20 -12.93 7.35
CA PRO A 162 -22.64 -12.78 7.39
C PRO A 162 -23.29 -14.18 7.37
N TRP A 163 -24.22 -14.38 8.29
CA TRP A 163 -24.99 -15.61 8.40
C TRP A 163 -26.34 -15.48 7.70
N VAL A 164 -27.04 -14.38 7.96
CA VAL A 164 -28.28 -14.04 7.26
C VAL A 164 -28.26 -12.60 6.78
N SER A 165 -28.93 -12.38 5.65
CA SER A 165 -28.97 -11.10 4.95
C SER A 165 -30.40 -10.74 4.54
N CYS A 166 -30.64 -9.44 4.43
CA CYS A 166 -31.84 -8.88 3.82
C CYS A 166 -31.46 -7.98 2.65
N GLU A 167 -31.83 -8.39 1.43
CA GLU A 167 -31.57 -7.60 0.22
C GLU A 167 -32.32 -6.26 0.20
N LYS A 168 -33.56 -6.23 0.70
CA LYS A 168 -34.40 -5.03 0.70
C LYS A 168 -33.80 -3.88 1.51
N CYS A 169 -33.19 -4.20 2.64
CA CYS A 169 -32.62 -3.21 3.56
C CYS A 169 -31.09 -3.13 3.48
N ASN A 170 -30.47 -3.88 2.58
CA ASN A 170 -29.03 -4.14 2.55
C ASN A 170 -28.45 -4.39 3.94
N PHE A 171 -29.07 -5.31 4.67
CA PHE A 171 -28.73 -5.63 6.05
C PHE A 171 -28.05 -6.99 6.11
N ASP A 172 -26.95 -7.08 6.84
CA ASP A 172 -26.23 -8.32 7.11
C ASP A 172 -26.01 -8.48 8.61
N VAL A 173 -26.15 -9.72 9.09
CA VAL A 173 -25.84 -10.06 10.49
C VAL A 173 -25.03 -11.36 10.53
N CYS A 174 -23.92 -11.33 11.26
CA CYS A 174 -23.13 -12.53 11.53
C CYS A 174 -23.84 -13.43 12.54
N TYR A 175 -23.39 -14.67 12.62
CA TYR A 175 -23.97 -15.67 13.51
C TYR A 175 -23.99 -15.19 14.97
N ASP A 176 -22.86 -14.67 15.45
CA ASP A 176 -22.71 -14.26 16.86
C ASP A 176 -23.61 -13.06 17.23
N CYS A 177 -23.68 -12.05 16.35
CA CYS A 177 -24.58 -10.92 16.54
C CYS A 177 -26.05 -11.35 16.50
N GLY A 178 -26.41 -12.26 15.58
CA GLY A 178 -27.77 -12.79 15.46
C GLY A 178 -28.17 -13.61 16.68
N HIS A 179 -27.27 -14.45 17.18
CA HIS A 179 -27.46 -15.22 18.40
C HIS A 179 -27.55 -14.32 19.64
N TYR A 180 -26.67 -13.33 19.76
CA TYR A 180 -26.68 -12.36 20.86
C TYR A 180 -28.04 -11.63 20.99
N LEU A 181 -28.64 -11.22 19.87
CA LEU A 181 -29.94 -10.54 19.87
C LEU A 181 -31.11 -11.42 20.32
N GLN A 182 -30.96 -12.74 20.22
CA GLN A 182 -31.96 -13.69 20.68
C GLN A 182 -31.84 -14.00 22.18
N LEU A 183 -30.74 -13.58 22.82
CA LEU A 183 -30.57 -13.74 24.27
C LEU A 183 -31.53 -12.83 25.03
N ALA A 184 -31.92 -13.25 26.24
CA ALA A 184 -32.69 -12.42 27.14
C ALA A 184 -31.92 -11.12 27.50
N PRO A 185 -32.60 -9.99 27.76
CA PRO A 185 -31.94 -8.72 28.06
C PRO A 185 -30.92 -8.77 29.22
N ALA A 186 -31.20 -9.57 30.25
CA ALA A 186 -30.28 -9.76 31.39
C ALA A 186 -28.96 -10.43 30.97
N GLU A 187 -29.04 -11.42 30.09
CA GLU A 187 -27.86 -12.13 29.57
C GLU A 187 -27.07 -11.26 28.58
N GLN A 188 -27.77 -10.49 27.75
CA GLN A 188 -27.16 -9.48 26.88
C GLN A 188 -26.33 -8.47 27.71
N PHE A 189 -26.91 -7.97 28.81
CA PHE A 189 -26.23 -7.05 29.72
C PHE A 189 -25.01 -7.70 30.39
N ARG A 190 -25.13 -8.95 30.86
CA ARG A 190 -24.00 -9.71 31.44
C ARG A 190 -22.84 -9.83 30.45
N ARG A 191 -23.11 -10.24 29.21
CA ARG A 191 -22.07 -10.35 28.16
C ARG A 191 -21.41 -9.01 27.81
N ARG A 192 -22.17 -7.90 27.84
CA ARG A 192 -21.61 -6.55 27.69
C ARG A 192 -20.63 -6.21 28.82
N GLN A 193 -20.96 -6.56 30.06
CA GLN A 193 -20.07 -6.32 31.20
C GLN A 193 -18.81 -7.19 31.12
N GLU A 194 -18.94 -8.47 30.77
CA GLU A 194 -17.82 -9.39 30.61
C GLU A 194 -16.84 -8.88 29.54
N HIS A 195 -17.34 -8.50 28.37
CA HIS A 195 -16.50 -7.94 27.30
C HIS A 195 -15.87 -6.59 27.70
N ALA A 196 -16.61 -5.71 28.38
CA ALA A 196 -16.06 -4.44 28.86
C ALA A 196 -14.92 -4.67 29.88
N ALA A 197 -15.06 -5.66 30.76
CA ALA A 197 -14.02 -6.05 31.70
C ALA A 197 -12.80 -6.65 30.99
N GLU A 198 -13.01 -7.50 29.97
CA GLU A 198 -11.93 -8.05 29.14
C GLU A 198 -11.15 -6.95 28.41
N MET A 199 -11.83 -5.99 27.79
CA MET A 199 -11.19 -4.85 27.13
C MET A 199 -10.42 -3.96 28.12
N ALA A 200 -10.96 -3.74 29.32
CA ALA A 200 -10.26 -3.00 30.37
C ALA A 200 -8.99 -3.75 30.84
N ALA A 201 -9.07 -5.08 30.98
CA ALA A 201 -7.93 -5.92 31.33
C ALA A 201 -6.86 -5.94 30.22
N ALA A 202 -7.27 -6.04 28.95
CA ALA A 202 -6.38 -5.97 27.80
C ALA A 202 -5.68 -4.60 27.70
N ALA A 203 -6.42 -3.51 27.92
CA ALA A 203 -5.86 -2.15 27.95
C ALA A 203 -4.82 -1.99 29.07
N ALA A 204 -5.10 -2.50 30.28
CA ALA A 204 -4.16 -2.47 31.41
C ALA A 204 -2.91 -3.33 31.18
N SER A 205 -3.05 -4.46 30.48
CA SER A 205 -1.93 -5.32 30.08
C SER A 205 -1.05 -4.61 29.04
N ASN A 206 -1.66 -3.95 28.06
CA ASN A 206 -0.94 -3.23 27.02
C ASN A 206 -0.22 -1.97 27.54
N SER A 207 -0.79 -1.25 28.52
CA SER A 207 -0.08 -0.14 29.17
C SER A 207 1.16 -0.65 29.93
N SER A 208 1.04 -1.77 30.64
CA SER A 208 2.15 -2.40 31.36
C SER A 208 3.28 -2.88 30.44
N LYS A 209 2.96 -3.35 29.22
CA LYS A 209 3.96 -3.72 28.21
C LYS A 209 4.68 -2.51 27.62
N ARG A 210 3.98 -1.38 27.41
CA ARG A 210 4.60 -0.15 26.90
C ARG A 210 5.61 0.44 27.87
N ASP A 211 5.34 0.39 29.18
CA ASP A 211 6.28 0.86 30.21
C ASP A 211 7.53 -0.01 30.32
N ARG A 212 7.47 -1.29 29.92
CA ARG A 212 8.64 -2.19 29.90
C ARG A 212 9.41 -2.15 28.59
N GLY A 213 8.74 -1.89 27.46
CA GLY A 213 9.34 -1.90 26.13
C GLY A 213 10.06 -0.61 25.72
N SER A 214 9.85 0.51 26.42
CA SER A 214 10.55 1.77 26.13
C SER A 214 12.06 1.68 26.34
N GLY A 215 12.54 0.77 27.21
CA GLY A 215 13.98 0.58 27.46
C GLY A 215 14.74 -0.09 26.31
N ASP A 216 14.14 -1.05 25.60
CA ASP A 216 14.85 -1.87 24.60
C ASP A 216 14.81 -1.27 23.18
N VAL A 217 13.76 -0.51 22.84
CA VAL A 217 13.65 0.13 21.52
C VAL A 217 14.65 1.27 21.38
N ASP A 218 14.93 2.01 22.45
CA ASP A 218 15.96 3.06 22.43
C ASP A 218 17.37 2.47 22.20
N ASP A 219 17.66 1.25 22.68
CA ASP A 219 18.95 0.60 22.46
C ASP A 219 19.09 0.04 21.03
N ALA A 220 18.01 -0.54 20.48
CA ALA A 220 17.97 -0.96 19.07
C ALA A 220 18.06 0.22 18.10
N THR A 221 17.38 1.33 18.40
CA THR A 221 17.42 2.55 17.58
C THR A 221 18.76 3.29 17.73
N ALA A 222 19.38 3.23 18.92
CA ALA A 222 20.75 3.72 19.13
C ALA A 222 21.78 2.87 18.38
N ALA A 223 21.61 1.55 18.30
CA ALA A 223 22.46 0.68 17.48
C ALA A 223 22.37 1.05 15.99
N VAL A 224 21.16 1.31 15.47
CA VAL A 224 20.94 1.74 14.08
C VAL A 224 21.47 3.16 13.81
N LYS A 225 21.41 4.07 14.79
CA LYS A 225 22.03 5.41 14.67
C LYS A 225 23.56 5.41 14.82
N ARG A 226 24.13 4.41 15.51
CA ARG A 226 25.59 4.22 15.64
C ARG A 226 26.19 3.51 14.43
N SER A 227 25.44 2.66 13.73
CA SER A 227 25.74 2.37 12.33
C SER A 227 25.63 3.68 11.57
N ARG A 228 26.71 4.09 10.92
CA ARG A 228 26.75 5.27 10.04
C ARG A 228 25.45 5.32 9.22
N PRO A 229 24.90 6.52 8.94
CA PRO A 229 23.87 6.62 7.91
C PRO A 229 24.39 5.82 6.73
N PHE A 230 23.59 4.85 6.28
CA PHE A 230 23.74 4.24 4.98
C PHE A 230 23.56 5.39 3.98
N ALA A 231 24.55 6.26 3.89
CA ALA A 231 24.97 6.80 2.62
C ALA A 231 24.96 5.61 1.68
N GLN A 232 24.58 5.83 0.44
CA GLN A 232 24.93 4.95 -0.68
C GLN A 232 26.45 4.84 -0.71
N ALA A 233 27.00 4.11 0.27
CA ALA A 233 28.39 4.04 0.61
C ALA A 233 28.93 3.16 -0.46
N ASN A 234 29.49 3.82 -1.47
CA ASN A 234 30.31 3.30 -2.53
C ASN A 234 29.78 1.97 -3.07
N GLN A 235 29.26 1.99 -4.30
CA GLN A 235 29.45 0.84 -5.18
C GLN A 235 30.93 0.43 -5.11
N GLN A 236 31.25 -0.43 -4.14
CA GLN A 236 32.47 -1.20 -4.13
C GLN A 236 32.36 -2.05 -5.38
N ASP A 237 33.49 -2.14 -6.07
CA ASP A 237 33.69 -2.79 -7.35
C ASP A 237 32.61 -3.86 -7.64
N PRO A 238 31.79 -3.73 -8.71
CA PRO A 238 30.65 -4.62 -8.99
C PRO A 238 30.99 -6.11 -9.07
N LYS A 239 32.27 -6.46 -8.96
CA LYS A 239 32.81 -7.82 -8.92
C LYS A 239 32.84 -8.47 -7.53
N THR A 240 32.72 -7.70 -6.45
CA THR A 240 32.71 -8.26 -5.09
C THR A 240 31.27 -8.60 -4.69
N LEU A 241 30.85 -9.83 -5.00
CA LEU A 241 29.58 -10.37 -4.52
C LEU A 241 29.61 -10.46 -2.99
N LEU A 242 28.78 -9.64 -2.34
CA LEU A 242 28.58 -9.71 -0.90
C LEU A 242 27.80 -10.98 -0.53
N PRO A 243 28.11 -11.64 0.60
CA PRO A 243 27.64 -12.99 0.92
C PRO A 243 26.15 -13.11 1.25
N PHE A 244 25.47 -12.02 1.58
CA PHE A 244 24.05 -12.02 1.94
C PHE A 244 23.27 -11.00 1.10
N VAL A 245 22.06 -11.38 0.72
CA VAL A 245 21.12 -10.56 -0.08
C VAL A 245 19.82 -10.43 0.68
N VAL A 246 19.26 -9.23 0.73
CA VAL A 246 17.90 -9.00 1.25
C VAL A 246 16.98 -8.81 0.06
N TRP A 247 16.00 -9.70 -0.08
CA TRP A 247 14.98 -9.58 -1.12
C TRP A 247 13.62 -9.38 -0.49
N THR A 248 12.75 -8.76 -1.28
CA THR A 248 11.35 -8.60 -0.96
C THR A 248 10.48 -9.12 -2.08
N CYS A 249 9.32 -9.67 -1.75
CA CYS A 249 8.36 -10.18 -2.72
C CYS A 249 6.97 -9.72 -2.34
N LEU A 250 6.27 -9.14 -3.32
CA LEU A 250 4.86 -8.81 -3.19
C LEU A 250 4.07 -9.72 -4.12
N ASP A 251 3.39 -10.70 -3.53
CA ASP A 251 2.59 -11.67 -4.25
C ASP A 251 1.11 -11.34 -4.10
N ASN A 252 0.42 -11.11 -5.21
CA ASN A 252 -1.04 -11.08 -5.21
C ASN A 252 -1.54 -12.50 -5.49
N SER A 253 -2.33 -13.09 -4.58
CA SER A 253 -2.86 -14.45 -4.79
C SER A 253 -3.74 -14.49 -6.03
N GLY A 254 -3.17 -14.92 -7.15
CA GLY A 254 -3.82 -14.93 -8.46
C GLY A 254 -2.93 -14.46 -9.63
N GLN A 255 -1.80 -13.80 -9.38
CA GLN A 255 -0.82 -13.50 -10.42
C GLN A 255 0.31 -14.54 -10.41
N GLN A 256 0.61 -15.10 -11.59
CA GLN A 256 1.72 -16.05 -11.75
C GLN A 256 3.10 -15.37 -11.64
N GLN A 257 3.18 -14.04 -11.80
CA GLN A 257 4.45 -13.33 -11.83
C GLN A 257 4.74 -12.69 -10.48
N ARG A 258 5.68 -13.27 -9.73
CA ARG A 258 6.17 -12.73 -8.46
C ARG A 258 7.05 -11.51 -8.72
N GLN A 259 6.74 -10.38 -8.09
CA GLN A 259 7.60 -9.20 -8.16
C GLN A 259 8.63 -9.26 -7.03
N THR A 260 9.84 -9.68 -7.38
CA THR A 260 10.97 -9.70 -6.44
C THR A 260 11.86 -8.47 -6.64
N THR A 261 12.14 -7.74 -5.56
CA THR A 261 13.07 -6.60 -5.56
C THR A 261 14.23 -6.85 -4.60
N CYS A 262 15.45 -6.54 -5.04
CA CYS A 262 16.66 -6.63 -4.21
C CYS A 262 16.86 -5.30 -3.47
N HIS A 263 16.88 -5.34 -2.13
CA HIS A 263 17.06 -4.17 -1.26
C HIS A 263 18.51 -3.96 -0.81
N GLY A 264 19.45 -4.65 -1.45
CA GLY A 264 20.89 -4.54 -1.22
C GLY A 264 21.53 -5.84 -0.77
N THR A 265 22.85 -5.77 -0.63
CA THR A 265 23.68 -6.90 -0.21
C THR A 265 24.48 -6.52 1.03
N CYS A 266 24.79 -7.50 1.89
CA CYS A 266 25.35 -7.28 3.22
C CYS A 266 26.54 -8.21 3.48
N LEU A 267 27.50 -7.75 4.29
CA LEU A 267 28.71 -8.51 4.62
C LEU A 267 28.46 -9.56 5.69
N THR A 268 27.55 -9.28 6.64
CA THR A 268 27.32 -10.12 7.81
C THR A 268 25.84 -10.49 7.95
N VAL A 269 25.58 -11.64 8.59
CA VAL A 269 24.21 -12.08 8.92
C VAL A 269 23.49 -11.05 9.79
N GLY A 270 24.18 -10.45 10.77
CA GLY A 270 23.58 -9.47 11.67
C GLY A 270 23.11 -8.22 10.93
N GLU A 271 23.91 -7.72 10.00
CA GLU A 271 23.58 -6.58 9.14
C GLU A 271 22.41 -6.91 8.20
N ALA A 272 22.46 -8.08 7.54
CA ALA A 272 21.40 -8.52 6.63
C ALA A 272 20.05 -8.67 7.35
N ASN A 273 20.05 -9.28 8.54
CA ASN A 273 18.85 -9.45 9.35
C ASN A 273 18.32 -8.11 9.86
N ALA A 274 19.19 -7.17 10.27
CA ALA A 274 18.78 -5.83 10.67
C ALA A 274 18.16 -5.07 9.51
N ARG A 275 18.73 -5.20 8.30
CA ARG A 275 18.18 -4.61 7.07
C ARG A 275 16.82 -5.22 6.71
N ALA A 276 16.67 -6.54 6.78
CA ALA A 276 15.40 -7.21 6.54
C ALA A 276 14.29 -6.72 7.50
N ARG A 277 14.60 -6.55 8.79
CA ARG A 277 13.67 -5.96 9.76
C ARG A 277 13.29 -4.53 9.40
N HIS A 278 14.27 -3.70 9.02
CA HIS A 278 13.99 -2.33 8.59
C HIS A 278 13.06 -2.30 7.37
N VAL A 279 13.37 -3.07 6.34
CA VAL A 279 12.55 -3.15 5.12
C VAL A 279 11.14 -3.66 5.44
N PHE A 280 11.01 -4.71 6.27
CA PHE A 280 9.71 -5.25 6.64
C PHE A 280 8.84 -4.27 7.43
N TYR A 281 9.39 -3.59 8.45
CA TYR A 281 8.60 -2.73 9.32
C TYR A 281 8.47 -1.28 8.83
N THR A 282 9.44 -0.76 8.08
CA THR A 282 9.48 0.65 7.64
C THR A 282 9.12 0.81 6.17
N GLU A 283 9.50 -0.13 5.30
CA GLU A 283 9.28 -0.05 3.84
C GLU A 283 8.10 -0.93 3.36
N ASN A 284 7.21 -1.34 4.27
CA ASN A 284 6.06 -2.17 3.87
C ASN A 284 5.14 -1.41 2.90
N PRO A 285 4.59 -2.10 1.88
CA PRO A 285 3.81 -1.47 0.81
C PRO A 285 2.47 -0.88 1.28
N TRP A 286 2.02 -1.22 2.50
CA TRP A 286 0.77 -0.73 3.06
C TRP A 286 0.94 0.51 3.94
N GLY A 287 2.17 1.00 4.15
CA GLY A 287 2.45 2.15 5.02
C GLY A 287 2.03 1.94 6.48
N LEU A 288 1.97 0.68 6.93
CA LEU A 288 1.58 0.34 8.30
C LEU A 288 2.73 0.61 9.28
N VAL A 289 2.38 1.00 10.50
CA VAL A 289 3.34 1.08 11.61
C VAL A 289 3.61 -0.33 12.16
N SER A 290 4.77 -0.52 12.80
CA SER A 290 5.24 -1.83 13.25
C SER A 290 4.27 -2.59 14.18
N GLY A 291 3.41 -1.86 14.90
CA GLY A 291 2.40 -2.46 15.79
C GLY A 291 1.15 -2.98 15.07
N ASP A 292 0.91 -2.54 13.83
CA ASP A 292 -0.25 -2.93 13.02
C ASP A 292 0.09 -4.05 12.02
N LEU A 293 1.38 -4.32 11.82
CA LEU A 293 1.86 -5.49 11.09
C LEU A 293 1.76 -6.69 12.03
N GLU A 294 0.65 -7.42 11.92
CA GLU A 294 0.57 -8.81 12.40
C GLU A 294 1.56 -9.62 11.55
N ALA A 295 2.84 -9.64 11.95
CA ALA A 295 3.81 -10.56 11.37
C ALA A 295 3.28 -11.96 11.67
N SER A 296 2.94 -12.72 10.62
CA SER A 296 2.35 -14.05 10.81
C SER A 296 3.34 -14.97 11.52
N GLU A 297 4.66 -14.78 11.35
CA GLU A 297 5.74 -15.37 12.14
C GLU A 297 7.09 -14.76 11.68
N GLU A 298 7.95 -14.32 12.60
CA GLU A 298 9.39 -14.20 12.30
C GLU A 298 9.95 -15.62 12.29
N THR A 299 10.18 -16.17 11.10
CA THR A 299 10.79 -17.48 10.96
C THR A 299 12.29 -17.31 10.80
N MET A 300 13.04 -18.11 11.55
CA MET A 300 14.50 -18.11 11.53
C MET A 300 14.97 -19.41 10.90
N THR A 301 15.73 -19.32 9.83
CA THR A 301 16.29 -20.51 9.16
C THR A 301 17.39 -21.14 10.01
N SER A 302 17.79 -22.38 9.66
CA SER A 302 18.92 -23.08 10.30
C SER A 302 20.23 -22.28 10.27
N ASP A 303 20.39 -21.41 9.28
CA ASP A 303 21.54 -20.52 9.10
C ASP A 303 21.44 -19.19 9.86
N LYS A 304 20.45 -19.04 10.75
CA LYS A 304 20.16 -17.80 11.48
C LYS A 304 19.76 -16.62 10.58
N LEU A 305 19.21 -16.89 9.40
CA LEU A 305 18.68 -15.86 8.50
C LEU A 305 17.20 -15.65 8.80
N VAL A 306 16.78 -14.38 8.83
CA VAL A 306 15.38 -14.04 9.09
C VAL A 306 14.54 -14.09 7.82
N HIS A 307 13.30 -14.55 7.99
CA HIS A 307 12.25 -14.53 7.00
C HIS A 307 10.99 -13.96 7.66
N PHE A 308 10.44 -12.92 7.05
CA PHE A 308 9.19 -12.29 7.48
C PHE A 308 8.14 -12.47 6.41
N GLU A 309 6.95 -12.88 6.83
CA GLU A 309 5.78 -12.97 5.97
C GLU A 309 4.57 -12.36 6.67
N THR A 310 3.77 -11.61 5.91
CA THR A 310 2.44 -11.20 6.34
C THR A 310 1.52 -11.12 5.12
N THR A 311 0.22 -11.33 5.35
CA THR A 311 -0.78 -11.35 4.28
C THR A 311 -1.90 -10.39 4.61
N ARG A 312 -2.25 -9.51 3.67
CA ARG A 312 -3.34 -8.56 3.81
C ARG A 312 -4.09 -8.41 2.51
N HIS A 313 -5.43 -8.55 2.57
CA HIS A 313 -6.32 -8.41 1.41
C HIS A 313 -5.84 -9.22 0.19
N GLU A 314 -5.53 -10.50 0.37
CA GLU A 314 -5.07 -11.41 -0.71
C GLU A 314 -3.67 -11.09 -1.27
N THR A 315 -3.01 -10.06 -0.74
CA THR A 315 -1.62 -9.73 -1.06
C THR A 315 -0.70 -10.21 0.06
N ARG A 316 0.29 -11.02 -0.29
CA ARG A 316 1.36 -11.48 0.60
C ARG A 316 2.60 -10.62 0.40
N TRP A 317 3.12 -10.10 1.51
CA TRP A 317 4.40 -9.41 1.57
C TRP A 317 5.42 -10.28 2.28
N THR A 318 6.50 -10.60 1.59
CA THR A 318 7.58 -11.43 2.10
C THR A 318 8.89 -10.65 2.06
N VAL A 319 9.66 -10.69 3.14
CA VAL A 319 11.01 -10.14 3.20
C VAL A 319 11.92 -11.21 3.77
N ALA A 320 12.95 -11.61 3.05
CA ALA A 320 13.86 -12.63 3.53
C ALA A 320 15.32 -12.33 3.19
N VAL A 321 16.19 -12.94 4.00
CA VAL A 321 17.63 -12.92 3.79
C VAL A 321 18.07 -14.25 3.21
N THR A 322 18.78 -14.21 2.09
CA THR A 322 19.40 -15.39 1.47
C THR A 322 20.91 -15.19 1.36
N ARG A 323 21.66 -16.30 1.29
CA ARG A 323 23.06 -16.23 0.90
C ARG A 323 23.14 -15.93 -0.59
N ALA A 324 24.03 -15.02 -0.98
CA ALA A 324 24.39 -14.88 -2.38
C ALA A 324 25.00 -16.21 -2.82
N GLN A 325 24.31 -16.93 -3.71
CA GLN A 325 24.92 -18.07 -4.36
C GLN A 325 25.95 -17.52 -5.34
N VAL A 326 27.23 -17.71 -5.04
CA VAL A 326 28.30 -17.53 -6.02
C VAL A 326 28.22 -18.75 -6.92
N ASP A 327 27.37 -18.67 -7.94
CA ASP A 327 27.43 -19.65 -9.02
C ASP A 327 28.81 -19.50 -9.66
N ARG A 328 29.70 -20.44 -9.35
CA ARG A 328 30.98 -20.62 -10.03
C ARG A 328 30.69 -21.21 -11.40
N GLN A 329 30.11 -20.40 -12.27
CA GLN A 329 30.07 -20.68 -13.69
C GLN A 329 30.39 -19.38 -14.42
N ASP A 330 31.60 -19.34 -14.97
CA ASP A 330 31.93 -18.46 -16.07
C ASP A 330 30.79 -18.58 -17.10
N ASP A 331 30.19 -17.43 -17.43
CA ASP A 331 28.95 -17.21 -18.20
C ASP A 331 27.63 -17.41 -17.43
N MET A 332 27.04 -16.28 -17.00
CA MET A 332 25.69 -16.28 -16.41
C MET A 332 24.86 -15.08 -16.88
N GLN A 333 23.82 -15.40 -17.67
CA GLN A 333 22.57 -14.66 -17.66
C GLN A 333 21.80 -15.04 -16.38
N VAL A 334 21.25 -14.05 -15.68
CA VAL A 334 20.39 -14.29 -14.52
C VAL A 334 19.01 -14.73 -15.03
N LEU A 335 18.74 -16.02 -14.96
CA LEU A 335 17.38 -16.56 -15.03
C LEU A 335 17.03 -17.20 -13.68
N PRO A 336 15.81 -17.02 -13.17
CA PRO A 336 15.31 -17.82 -12.07
C PRO A 336 15.19 -19.28 -12.52
N SER A 337 15.72 -20.19 -11.70
CA SER A 337 15.60 -21.63 -11.86
C SER A 337 14.12 -22.05 -11.84
N ASP A 338 13.58 -22.45 -12.99
CA ASP A 338 12.21 -22.92 -13.19
C ASP A 338 12.00 -24.42 -12.89
N ASP A 339 12.97 -25.12 -12.26
CA ASP A 339 12.88 -26.57 -12.06
C ASP A 339 12.70 -26.97 -10.58
N GLU A 340 11.52 -26.66 -10.01
CA GLU A 340 10.87 -27.52 -9.02
C GLU A 340 9.34 -27.44 -9.23
N GLU A 341 8.85 -28.19 -10.21
CA GLU A 341 7.44 -28.56 -10.32
C GLU A 341 7.04 -29.38 -9.08
N MET A 342 6.63 -28.67 -8.03
CA MET A 342 5.90 -29.28 -6.91
C MET A 342 4.49 -29.62 -7.42
N GLU A 343 4.32 -30.86 -7.88
CA GLU A 343 3.02 -31.42 -8.26
C GLU A 343 2.03 -31.30 -7.10
N CYS A 344 1.16 -30.29 -7.18
CA CYS A 344 -0.03 -30.21 -6.33
C CYS A 344 -1.01 -31.31 -6.77
N HIS A 345 -0.98 -32.46 -6.09
CA HIS A 345 -2.04 -33.46 -6.23
C HIS A 345 -3.40 -32.83 -5.87
N PRO A 346 -4.42 -32.93 -6.73
CA PRO A 346 -5.75 -32.48 -6.39
C PRO A 346 -6.28 -33.35 -5.24
N MET A 347 -6.57 -32.73 -4.10
CA MET A 347 -7.32 -33.39 -3.04
C MET A 347 -8.69 -33.81 -3.58
N SER A 348 -8.86 -35.13 -3.71
CA SER A 348 -10.12 -35.79 -4.04
C SER A 348 -11.24 -35.25 -3.16
N ARG A 349 -12.31 -34.75 -3.80
CA ARG A 349 -13.53 -34.29 -3.13
C ARG A 349 -14.11 -35.42 -2.28
N PRO A 350 -14.45 -35.18 -0.99
CA PRO A 350 -15.23 -36.13 -0.22
C PRO A 350 -16.59 -36.32 -0.87
N THR A 351 -16.92 -37.59 -1.05
CA THR A 351 -18.17 -38.14 -1.57
C THR A 351 -19.37 -37.66 -0.76
N ALA A 352 -20.51 -37.55 -1.45
CA ALA A 352 -21.79 -37.09 -0.97
C ALA A 352 -22.18 -37.62 0.44
N TRP A 353 -22.70 -36.73 1.27
CA TRP A 353 -23.45 -37.09 2.47
C TRP A 353 -24.89 -37.50 2.08
N PRO A 354 -25.47 -38.52 2.74
CA PRO A 354 -26.80 -39.01 2.43
C PRO A 354 -27.88 -37.99 2.81
N ARG A 355 -28.88 -37.85 1.94
CA ARG A 355 -30.14 -37.18 2.26
C ARG A 355 -30.87 -38.00 3.33
N ALA A 356 -31.18 -37.37 4.46
CA ALA A 356 -32.18 -37.89 5.38
C ALA A 356 -33.58 -37.76 4.75
N ALA A 357 -34.37 -38.83 4.88
CA ALA A 357 -35.78 -38.91 4.55
C ALA A 357 -36.66 -38.26 5.61
#